data_AF-A0A936GJ71-F1
#
_entry.id   AF-A0A936GJ71-F1
#
_cell.length_a   1.000
_cell.length_b   1.000
_cell.length_c   1.000
_cell.angle_alpha   90.00
_cell.angle_beta   90.00
_cell.angle_gamma   90.00
#
_symmetry.space_group_name_H-M   'P 1'
#
loop_
_entity.id
_entity.type
_entity.pdbx_description
1 polymer ?
#
loop_
_entity_poly.entity_id
_entity_poly.type
_entity_poly.pdbx_seq_one_letter_code
_entity_poly.pdbx_strand_id
1 'polypeptide(L)'
;METKIENIWLGLESDTSSHSGLLYKRYSAEILPDIFIALKAPEKLRCIAFRISAVFPFDETQWNRLKDIKIETLTDVKDKSKKFLLILLLNKQHKDIFSTLCEDLIFGISEVSTELTLVEKLLERLAKWQSLFEKIGKQGLSDEVQRGLYGEIYFLRFFLSSVSDKNYCVKSWLGPEKSIQDFQYSNWAVEVKTTHGNNHQKIHITSERQLDDTIIEKIFYTIFRLM
;
A
#
# COMPACT_ATOMS: atom_id res chain seq x y z
N MET A 1 -18.24 6.56 -18.94
CA MET A 1 -19.35 5.61 -19.16
C MET A 1 -19.49 4.85 -17.85
N GLU A 2 -20.65 4.91 -17.19
CA GLU A 2 -20.84 4.21 -15.90
C GLU A 2 -20.82 2.70 -16.13
N THR A 3 -20.03 2.01 -15.32
CA THR A 3 -19.86 0.56 -15.43
C THR A 3 -21.13 -0.18 -14.99
N LYS A 4 -21.29 -1.43 -15.43
CA LYS A 4 -22.41 -2.29 -15.02
C LYS A 4 -22.51 -2.38 -13.49
N ILE A 5 -21.37 -2.48 -12.82
CA ILE A 5 -21.30 -2.55 -11.36
C ILE A 5 -21.76 -1.24 -10.72
N GLU A 6 -21.30 -0.08 -11.20
CA GLU A 6 -21.69 1.22 -10.65
C GLU A 6 -23.21 1.41 -10.73
N ASN A 7 -23.82 1.07 -11.87
CA ASN A 7 -25.27 1.12 -12.05
C ASN A 7 -26.02 0.26 -11.02
N ILE A 8 -25.48 -0.92 -10.69
CA ILE A 8 -26.08 -1.78 -9.65
C ILE A 8 -25.96 -1.12 -8.28
N TRP A 9 -24.80 -0.58 -7.92
CA TRP A 9 -24.65 0.13 -6.63
C TRP A 9 -25.54 1.34 -6.52
N LEU A 10 -25.63 2.18 -7.55
CA LEU A 10 -26.52 3.34 -7.56
C LEU A 10 -27.98 2.93 -7.33
N GLY A 11 -28.42 1.84 -7.97
CA GLY A 11 -29.73 1.26 -7.73
C GLY A 11 -29.95 0.81 -6.29
N LEU A 12 -28.98 0.11 -5.69
CA LEU A 12 -29.06 -0.34 -4.29
C LEU A 12 -29.00 0.85 -3.31
N GLU A 13 -28.24 1.90 -3.62
CA GLU A 13 -28.09 3.09 -2.78
C GLU A 13 -29.38 3.93 -2.76
N SER A 14 -30.12 3.93 -3.87
CA SER A 14 -31.42 4.59 -4.01
C SER A 14 -32.55 3.91 -3.23
N ASP A 15 -32.37 2.66 -2.81
CA ASP A 15 -33.33 1.96 -1.99
C ASP A 15 -33.32 2.53 -0.56
N THR A 16 -34.46 3.15 -0.18
CA THR A 16 -34.67 3.76 1.14
C THR A 16 -35.28 2.81 2.15
N SER A 17 -35.57 1.56 1.77
CA SER A 17 -36.11 0.59 2.70
C SER A 17 -35.08 0.24 3.78
N SER A 18 -35.55 0.14 5.03
CA SER A 18 -34.68 -0.13 6.16
C SER A 18 -34.33 -1.62 6.20
N HIS A 19 -33.22 -1.98 5.56
CA HIS A 19 -32.69 -3.33 5.57
C HIS A 19 -31.61 -3.48 6.65
N SER A 20 -31.78 -4.44 7.54
CA SER A 20 -30.71 -4.90 8.42
C SER A 20 -29.87 -5.96 7.71
N GLY A 21 -28.55 -5.83 7.76
CA GLY A 21 -27.61 -6.79 7.17
C GLY A 21 -27.13 -6.42 5.76
N LEU A 22 -27.33 -7.32 4.79
CA LEU A 22 -26.75 -7.23 3.45
C LEU A 22 -27.85 -7.06 2.40
N LEU A 23 -27.85 -5.92 1.71
CA LEU A 23 -28.67 -5.67 0.53
C LEU A 23 -27.84 -6.01 -0.71
N TYR A 24 -28.32 -6.88 -1.60
CA TYR A 24 -27.50 -7.38 -2.71
C TYR A 24 -28.30 -7.71 -3.96
N LYS A 25 -27.64 -7.66 -5.12
CA LYS A 25 -28.18 -8.06 -6.42
C LYS A 25 -27.16 -8.92 -7.17
N ARG A 26 -27.63 -10.01 -7.79
CA ARG A 26 -26.76 -10.90 -8.58
C ARG A 26 -26.14 -10.14 -9.74
N TYR A 27 -24.84 -10.27 -9.94
CA TYR A 27 -24.11 -9.54 -10.98
C TYR A 27 -24.49 -10.00 -12.40
N SER A 28 -24.50 -11.31 -12.66
CA SER A 28 -24.97 -11.89 -13.91
C SER A 28 -25.46 -13.34 -13.70
N ALA A 29 -26.39 -13.78 -14.53
CA ALA A 29 -26.80 -15.18 -14.63
C ALA A 29 -25.86 -15.99 -15.55
N GLU A 30 -25.05 -15.32 -16.36
CA GLU A 30 -24.15 -15.93 -17.36
C GLU A 30 -22.83 -16.41 -16.75
N ILE A 31 -22.46 -15.92 -15.56
CA ILE A 31 -21.26 -16.36 -14.86
C ILE A 31 -21.57 -17.55 -13.96
N LEU A 32 -20.63 -18.48 -13.86
CA LEU A 32 -20.81 -19.70 -13.09
C LEU A 32 -20.88 -19.45 -11.58
N PRO A 33 -19.97 -18.65 -10.98
CA PRO A 33 -20.06 -18.39 -9.55
C PRO A 33 -21.25 -17.49 -9.16
N ASP A 34 -21.76 -17.71 -7.96
CA ASP A 34 -22.75 -16.85 -7.33
C ASP A 34 -22.10 -15.56 -6.79
N ILE A 35 -22.00 -14.56 -7.66
CA ILE A 35 -21.46 -13.23 -7.34
C ILE A 35 -22.57 -12.19 -7.24
N PHE A 36 -22.50 -11.35 -6.20
CA PHE A 36 -23.44 -10.29 -5.94
C PHE A 36 -22.73 -8.95 -5.72
N ILE A 37 -23.33 -7.90 -6.25
CA ILE A 37 -22.99 -6.52 -5.89
C ILE A 37 -23.89 -6.12 -4.73
N ALA A 38 -23.31 -5.57 -3.67
CA ALA A 38 -23.99 -5.45 -2.40
C ALA A 38 -23.66 -4.15 -1.65
N LEU A 39 -24.56 -3.81 -0.72
CA LEU A 39 -24.40 -2.80 0.32
C LEU A 39 -24.54 -3.45 1.69
N LYS A 40 -23.57 -3.22 2.56
CA LYS A 40 -23.65 -3.63 3.96
C LYS A 40 -24.21 -2.49 4.82
N ALA A 41 -25.34 -2.74 5.46
CA ALA A 41 -25.95 -1.86 6.45
C ALA A 41 -25.28 -2.03 7.84
N PRO A 42 -25.36 -1.02 8.72
CA PRO A 42 -26.07 0.26 8.56
C PRO A 42 -25.32 1.34 7.77
N GLU A 43 -24.00 1.23 7.60
CA GLU A 43 -23.16 2.31 7.02
C GLU A 43 -23.29 2.46 5.50
N LYS A 44 -24.03 1.54 4.85
CA LYS A 44 -24.17 1.40 3.39
C LYS A 44 -22.79 1.33 2.72
N LEU A 45 -21.94 0.42 3.20
CA LEU A 45 -20.63 0.17 2.60
C LEU A 45 -20.83 -0.62 1.31
N ARG A 46 -20.24 -0.14 0.20
CA ARG A 46 -20.18 -0.89 -1.05
C ARG A 46 -19.33 -2.13 -0.85
N CYS A 47 -19.84 -3.28 -1.29
CA CYS A 47 -19.10 -4.52 -1.27
C CYS A 47 -19.46 -5.41 -2.46
N ILE A 48 -18.54 -6.31 -2.78
CA ILE A 48 -18.80 -7.46 -3.64
C ILE A 48 -18.86 -8.71 -2.76
N ALA A 49 -19.81 -9.57 -3.03
CA ALA A 49 -20.11 -10.76 -2.25
C ALA A 49 -20.03 -12.01 -3.11
N PHE A 50 -19.30 -13.02 -2.65
CA PHE A 50 -19.20 -14.34 -3.27
C PHE A 50 -19.84 -15.37 -2.36
N ARG A 51 -20.85 -16.08 -2.84
CA ARG A 51 -21.55 -17.09 -2.04
C ARG A 51 -20.83 -18.44 -2.13
N ILE A 52 -20.38 -18.94 -0.99
CA ILE A 52 -19.60 -20.18 -0.86
C ILE A 52 -20.18 -21.06 0.25
N SER A 53 -19.73 -22.30 0.36
CA SER A 53 -20.10 -23.22 1.44
C SER A 53 -19.79 -22.63 2.82
N ALA A 54 -20.72 -22.75 3.76
CA ALA A 54 -20.53 -22.29 5.14
C ALA A 54 -19.31 -22.95 5.80
N VAL A 55 -19.09 -24.23 5.49
CA VAL A 55 -17.96 -25.03 6.01
C VAL A 55 -16.65 -24.81 5.27
N PHE A 56 -16.62 -24.00 4.21
CA PHE A 56 -15.39 -23.71 3.48
C PHE A 56 -14.37 -23.03 4.42
N PRO A 57 -13.14 -23.56 4.55
CA PRO A 57 -12.15 -22.98 5.45
C PRO A 57 -11.63 -21.67 4.85
N PHE A 58 -11.84 -20.56 5.55
CA PHE A 58 -11.31 -19.26 5.17
C PHE A 58 -10.98 -18.46 6.42
N ASP A 59 -9.74 -17.98 6.50
CA ASP A 59 -9.24 -17.15 7.58
C ASP A 59 -9.17 -15.69 7.12
N GLU A 60 -10.15 -14.89 7.55
CA GLU A 60 -10.26 -13.47 7.22
C GLU A 60 -9.08 -12.65 7.74
N THR A 61 -8.44 -13.10 8.83
CA THR A 61 -7.41 -12.32 9.52
C THR A 61 -6.14 -12.16 8.69
N GLN A 62 -5.92 -13.05 7.72
CA GLN A 62 -4.75 -13.05 6.85
C GLN A 62 -4.79 -11.91 5.81
N TRP A 63 -5.94 -11.26 5.65
CA TRP A 63 -6.27 -10.40 4.52
C TRP A 63 -6.76 -9.00 4.94
N ASN A 64 -5.89 -8.25 5.63
CA ASN A 64 -6.13 -6.87 6.05
C ASN A 64 -5.07 -5.87 5.55
N ARG A 65 -4.47 -6.13 4.38
CA ARG A 65 -3.28 -5.40 3.90
C ARG A 65 -3.60 -4.24 2.96
N LEU A 66 -4.77 -4.25 2.34
CA LEU A 66 -5.22 -3.17 1.46
C LEU A 66 -5.89 -2.07 2.29
N LYS A 67 -5.35 -0.84 2.19
CA LYS A 67 -5.97 0.32 2.85
C LYS A 67 -7.40 0.51 2.32
N ASP A 68 -8.33 0.76 3.23
CA ASP A 68 -9.75 0.99 2.96
C ASP A 68 -10.49 -0.19 2.31
N ILE A 69 -9.89 -1.39 2.25
CA ILE A 69 -10.54 -2.63 1.87
C ILE A 69 -10.55 -3.57 3.07
N LYS A 70 -11.72 -4.13 3.37
CA LYS A 70 -11.88 -5.16 4.40
C LYS A 70 -12.40 -6.44 3.77
N ILE A 71 -11.90 -7.58 4.23
CA ILE A 71 -12.47 -8.88 3.90
C ILE A 71 -13.13 -9.46 5.15
N GLU A 72 -14.35 -9.97 5.00
CA GLU A 72 -15.06 -10.65 6.07
C GLU A 72 -16.00 -11.72 5.51
N THR A 73 -16.54 -12.57 6.37
CA THR A 73 -17.60 -13.50 6.00
C THR A 73 -18.90 -13.22 6.76
N LEU A 74 -20.03 -13.53 6.11
CA LEU A 74 -21.37 -13.36 6.66
C LEU A 74 -22.23 -14.58 6.30
N THR A 75 -22.80 -15.26 7.29
CA THR A 75 -23.71 -16.38 7.06
C THR A 75 -24.92 -15.95 6.22
N ASP A 76 -25.30 -16.75 5.22
CA ASP A 76 -26.49 -16.46 4.44
C ASP A 76 -27.74 -16.80 5.25
N VAL A 77 -28.53 -15.77 5.57
CA VAL A 77 -29.76 -15.92 6.37
C VAL A 77 -30.81 -16.76 5.64
N LYS A 78 -30.77 -16.78 4.29
CA LYS A 78 -31.71 -17.56 3.47
C LYS A 78 -31.29 -19.03 3.36
N ASP A 79 -30.02 -19.34 3.58
CA ASP A 79 -29.46 -20.67 3.43
C ASP A 79 -28.25 -20.85 4.35
N LYS A 80 -28.49 -21.48 5.50
CA LYS A 80 -27.46 -21.69 6.52
C LYS A 80 -26.33 -22.61 6.08
N SER A 81 -26.47 -23.33 4.95
CA SER A 81 -25.39 -24.12 4.37
C SER A 81 -24.38 -23.27 3.59
N LYS A 82 -24.70 -21.99 3.39
CA LYS A 82 -23.90 -21.02 2.64
C LYS A 82 -23.51 -19.83 3.49
N LYS A 83 -22.43 -19.17 3.07
CA LYS A 83 -21.97 -17.88 3.58
C LYS A 83 -21.51 -17.00 2.43
N PHE A 84 -21.49 -15.70 2.67
CA PHE A 84 -20.89 -14.72 1.78
C PHE A 84 -19.45 -14.45 2.23
N LEU A 85 -18.51 -14.53 1.30
CA LEU A 85 -17.21 -13.86 1.40
C LEU A 85 -17.38 -12.45 0.84
N LEU A 86 -17.18 -11.45 1.69
CA LEU A 86 -17.39 -10.05 1.38
C LEU A 86 -16.04 -9.34 1.23
N ILE A 87 -15.91 -8.53 0.18
CA ILE A 87 -14.83 -7.56 0.03
C ILE A 87 -15.49 -6.18 0.08
N LEU A 88 -15.20 -5.40 1.13
CA LEU A 88 -15.87 -4.15 1.44
C LEU A 88 -14.96 -2.96 1.20
N LEU A 89 -15.57 -1.88 0.69
CA LEU A 89 -14.97 -0.56 0.64
C LEU A 89 -15.30 0.23 1.92
N LEU A 90 -14.28 0.56 2.69
CA LEU A 90 -14.42 1.34 3.93
C LEU A 90 -14.47 2.85 3.68
N ASN A 91 -13.82 3.33 2.61
CA ASN A 91 -13.77 4.76 2.27
C ASN A 91 -14.44 5.03 0.91
N LYS A 92 -15.58 5.72 0.95
CA LYS A 92 -16.39 6.05 -0.24
C LYS A 92 -15.66 6.92 -1.26
N GLN A 93 -14.57 7.59 -0.88
CA GLN A 93 -13.76 8.39 -1.81
C GLN A 93 -13.05 7.54 -2.87
N HIS A 94 -12.81 6.25 -2.62
CA HIS A 94 -12.12 5.35 -3.56
C HIS A 94 -13.10 4.48 -4.37
N LYS A 95 -14.35 4.93 -4.55
CA LYS A 95 -15.42 4.12 -5.16
C LYS A 95 -15.16 3.73 -6.62
N ASP A 96 -14.50 4.59 -7.38
CA ASP A 96 -14.13 4.41 -8.79
C ASP A 96 -13.02 3.34 -8.93
N ILE A 97 -11.98 3.46 -8.12
CA ILE A 97 -10.89 2.48 -8.04
C ILE A 97 -11.45 1.13 -7.58
N PHE A 98 -12.31 1.13 -6.57
CA PHE A 98 -12.95 -0.08 -6.06
C PHE A 98 -13.83 -0.76 -7.11
N SER A 99 -14.58 0.01 -7.91
CA SER A 99 -15.37 -0.53 -9.02
C SER A 99 -14.49 -1.25 -10.04
N THR A 100 -13.35 -0.64 -10.38
CA THR A 100 -12.36 -1.24 -11.30
C THR A 100 -11.78 -2.55 -10.74
N LEU A 101 -11.44 -2.57 -9.44
CA LEU A 101 -11.00 -3.78 -8.75
C LEU A 101 -12.08 -4.88 -8.83
N CYS A 102 -13.34 -4.55 -8.52
CA CYS A 102 -14.42 -5.54 -8.56
C CYS A 102 -14.65 -6.13 -9.95
N GLU A 103 -14.55 -5.33 -11.01
CA GLU A 103 -14.63 -5.82 -12.39
C GLU A 103 -13.50 -6.78 -12.72
N ASP A 104 -12.27 -6.46 -12.34
CA ASP A 104 -11.10 -7.33 -12.55
C ASP A 104 -11.22 -8.66 -11.79
N LEU A 105 -11.72 -8.60 -10.55
CA LEU A 105 -11.99 -9.80 -9.75
C LEU A 105 -13.03 -10.70 -10.43
N ILE A 106 -14.17 -10.12 -10.84
CA ILE A 106 -15.25 -10.86 -11.51
C ILE A 106 -14.75 -11.47 -12.82
N PHE A 107 -14.05 -10.69 -13.65
CA PHE A 107 -13.50 -11.16 -14.92
C PHE A 107 -12.61 -12.38 -14.70
N GLY A 108 -11.76 -12.33 -13.66
CA GLY A 108 -10.85 -13.40 -13.29
C GLY A 108 -11.45 -14.73 -12.90
N ILE A 109 -12.69 -14.73 -12.41
CA ILE A 109 -13.34 -15.92 -11.86
C ILE A 109 -14.62 -16.33 -12.60
N SER A 110 -14.99 -15.62 -13.66
CA SER A 110 -16.26 -15.78 -14.40
C SER A 110 -16.58 -17.22 -14.83
N GLU A 111 -15.55 -17.99 -15.19
CA GLU A 111 -15.64 -19.39 -15.65
C GLU A 111 -15.25 -20.43 -14.57
N VAL A 112 -15.02 -20.01 -13.34
CA VAL A 112 -14.58 -20.92 -12.27
C VAL A 112 -15.77 -21.68 -11.70
N SER A 113 -15.64 -23.01 -11.58
CA SER A 113 -16.71 -23.89 -11.11
C SER A 113 -16.54 -24.39 -9.67
N THR A 114 -15.32 -24.34 -9.10
CA THR A 114 -15.05 -24.84 -7.75
C THR A 114 -14.74 -23.71 -6.77
N GLU A 115 -15.26 -23.83 -5.55
CA GLU A 115 -15.08 -22.83 -4.48
C GLU A 115 -13.60 -22.64 -4.10
N LEU A 116 -12.80 -23.72 -4.13
CA LEU A 116 -11.36 -23.67 -3.85
C LEU A 116 -10.64 -22.76 -4.85
N THR A 117 -10.74 -23.07 -6.15
CA THR A 117 -10.13 -22.26 -7.22
C THR A 117 -10.69 -20.84 -7.28
N LEU A 118 -11.95 -20.65 -6.88
CA LEU A 118 -12.55 -19.32 -6.82
C LEU A 118 -11.84 -18.45 -5.79
N VAL A 119 -11.68 -18.97 -4.57
CA VAL A 119 -11.00 -18.25 -3.50
C VAL A 119 -9.53 -18.04 -3.84
N GLU A 120 -8.82 -19.07 -4.33
CA GLU A 120 -7.42 -18.95 -4.75
C GLU A 120 -7.22 -17.84 -5.79
N LYS A 121 -8.03 -17.81 -6.86
CA LYS A 121 -7.94 -16.76 -7.89
C LYS A 121 -8.31 -15.38 -7.38
N LEU A 122 -9.30 -15.27 -6.49
CA LEU A 122 -9.66 -14.00 -5.85
C LEU A 122 -8.48 -13.43 -5.05
N LEU A 123 -7.88 -14.26 -4.21
CA LEU A 123 -6.74 -13.86 -3.38
C LEU A 123 -5.52 -13.52 -4.24
N GLU A 124 -5.23 -14.29 -5.29
CA GLU A 124 -4.14 -14.00 -6.22
C GLU A 124 -4.31 -12.62 -6.88
N ARG A 125 -5.53 -12.30 -7.34
CA ARG A 125 -5.81 -11.00 -7.98
C ARG A 125 -5.76 -9.86 -6.99
N LEU A 126 -6.34 -10.02 -5.80
CA LEU A 126 -6.24 -9.03 -4.74
C LEU A 126 -4.77 -8.78 -4.36
N ALA A 127 -3.90 -9.79 -4.40
CA ALA A 127 -2.47 -9.64 -4.09
C ALA A 127 -1.73 -8.88 -5.19
N LYS A 128 -2.12 -9.05 -6.46
CA LYS A 128 -1.60 -8.24 -7.58
C LYS A 128 -1.97 -6.77 -7.43
N TRP A 129 -3.24 -6.49 -7.11
CA TRP A 129 -3.69 -5.13 -6.83
C TRP A 129 -3.00 -4.54 -5.61
N GLN A 130 -2.80 -5.34 -4.56
CA GLN A 130 -2.01 -4.95 -3.40
C GLN A 130 -0.58 -4.56 -3.80
N SER A 131 0.12 -5.37 -4.59
CA SER A 131 1.48 -5.03 -5.06
C SER A 131 1.52 -3.72 -5.85
N LEU A 132 0.46 -3.45 -6.63
CA LEU A 132 0.31 -2.21 -7.40
C LEU A 132 0.13 -0.98 -6.50
N PHE A 133 -0.60 -1.12 -5.39
CA PHE A 133 -0.84 -0.03 -4.43
C PHE A 133 0.21 0.09 -3.32
N GLU A 134 0.89 -1.00 -2.94
CA GLU A 134 1.94 -1.01 -1.91
C GLU A 134 3.15 -0.19 -2.32
N LYS A 135 3.48 -0.15 -3.62
CA LYS A 135 4.53 0.73 -4.13
C LYS A 135 4.19 2.23 -4.03
N ILE A 136 2.93 2.57 -3.73
CA ILE A 136 2.41 3.94 -3.68
C ILE A 136 1.92 4.30 -2.24
N GLY A 137 2.10 3.38 -1.28
CA GLY A 137 1.61 3.51 0.09
C GLY A 137 2.37 4.56 0.91
N LYS A 138 1.70 5.70 1.15
CA LYS A 138 2.06 6.82 2.04
C LYS A 138 2.41 6.41 3.48
N GLN A 139 3.59 5.86 3.73
CA GLN A 139 4.39 6.34 4.85
C GLN A 139 5.49 7.18 4.21
N GLY A 140 5.63 8.43 4.65
CA GLY A 140 6.81 9.21 4.26
C GLY A 140 8.09 8.50 4.70
N LEU A 141 9.20 9.22 4.68
CA LEU A 141 10.43 8.69 5.26
C LEU A 141 10.17 8.33 6.74
N SER A 142 10.70 7.20 7.22
CA SER A 142 10.64 6.88 8.66
C SER A 142 11.36 7.98 9.46
N ASP A 143 11.11 8.13 10.76
CA ASP A 143 11.78 9.17 11.56
C ASP A 143 13.31 9.10 11.44
N GLU A 144 13.87 7.90 11.27
CA GLU A 144 15.29 7.70 11.01
C GLU A 144 15.72 8.26 9.66
N VAL A 145 15.00 7.94 8.59
CA VAL A 145 15.31 8.42 7.24
C VAL A 145 15.03 9.92 7.12
N GLN A 146 14.04 10.47 7.84
CA GLN A 146 13.80 11.91 7.94
C GLN A 146 14.98 12.64 8.59
N ARG A 147 15.53 12.09 9.68
CA ARG A 147 16.71 12.66 10.35
C ARG A 147 17.94 12.62 9.45
N GLY A 148 18.16 11.50 8.75
CA GLY A 148 19.23 11.38 7.76
C GLY A 148 19.12 12.46 6.68
N LEU A 149 17.95 12.52 6.02
CA LEU A 149 17.70 13.52 4.98
C LEU A 149 17.83 14.97 5.51
N TYR A 150 17.37 15.24 6.73
CA TYR A 150 17.57 16.56 7.34
C TYR A 150 19.05 16.89 7.50
N GLY A 151 19.87 15.94 7.97
CA GLY A 151 21.32 16.08 8.09
C GLY A 151 21.97 16.38 6.74
N GLU A 152 21.62 15.62 5.71
CA GLU A 152 22.11 15.82 4.34
C GLU A 152 21.76 17.22 3.79
N ILE A 153 20.50 17.65 3.95
CA ILE A 153 20.06 18.99 3.51
C ILE A 153 20.74 20.09 4.30
N TYR A 154 20.95 19.89 5.61
CA TYR A 154 21.65 20.83 6.47
C TYR A 154 23.12 20.99 6.05
N PHE A 155 23.79 19.88 5.75
CA PHE A 155 25.14 19.89 5.17
C PHE A 155 25.16 20.59 3.81
N LEU A 156 24.24 20.24 2.91
CA LEU A 156 24.15 20.85 1.58
C LEU A 156 23.99 22.36 1.70
N ARG A 157 23.17 22.85 2.63
CA ARG A 157 23.01 24.29 2.89
C ARG A 157 24.32 24.93 3.34
N PHE A 158 25.06 24.32 4.26
CA PHE A 158 26.37 24.79 4.68
C PHE A 158 27.37 24.79 3.50
N PHE A 159 27.40 23.72 2.72
CA PHE A 159 28.30 23.56 1.59
C PHE A 159 28.01 24.58 0.49
N LEU A 160 26.73 24.77 0.16
CA LEU A 160 26.26 25.82 -0.73
C LEU A 160 26.62 27.21 -0.21
N SER A 161 26.74 27.45 1.09
CA SER A 161 27.16 28.77 1.61
C SER A 161 28.67 29.00 1.49
N SER A 162 29.46 27.93 1.46
CA SER A 162 30.93 27.98 1.56
C SER A 162 31.64 27.89 0.21
N VAL A 163 30.97 27.42 -0.85
CA VAL A 163 31.54 27.24 -2.19
C VAL A 163 30.84 28.13 -3.21
N SER A 164 31.59 28.74 -4.12
CA SER A 164 31.06 29.63 -5.17
C SER A 164 30.24 28.89 -6.22
N ASP A 165 30.73 27.74 -6.69
CA ASP A 165 30.01 26.87 -7.63
C ASP A 165 28.92 26.06 -6.94
N LYS A 166 27.67 26.50 -7.07
CA LYS A 166 26.50 25.82 -6.47
C LYS A 166 26.13 24.54 -7.21
N ASN A 167 26.38 24.48 -8.52
CA ASN A 167 26.07 23.29 -9.32
C ASN A 167 26.95 22.13 -8.91
N TYR A 168 28.22 22.41 -8.64
CA TYR A 168 29.14 21.45 -8.05
C TYR A 168 28.61 20.85 -6.74
N CYS A 169 28.14 21.69 -5.80
CA CYS A 169 27.58 21.22 -4.54
C CYS A 169 26.37 20.29 -4.74
N VAL A 170 25.42 20.69 -5.59
CA VAL A 170 24.21 19.88 -5.85
C VAL A 170 24.57 18.58 -6.57
N LYS A 171 25.45 18.61 -7.58
CA LYS A 171 25.88 17.41 -8.32
C LYS A 171 26.67 16.42 -7.48
N SER A 172 27.33 16.90 -6.42
CA SER A 172 28.03 16.02 -5.50
C SER A 172 27.10 15.31 -4.51
N TRP A 173 25.83 15.71 -4.38
CA TRP A 173 24.89 15.10 -3.44
C TRP A 173 24.25 13.85 -4.05
N LEU A 174 24.70 12.67 -3.62
CA LEU A 174 24.26 11.36 -4.13
C LEU A 174 23.44 10.56 -3.11
N GLY A 175 23.20 11.10 -1.92
CA GLY A 175 22.36 10.49 -0.87
C GLY A 175 20.95 10.07 -1.36
N PRO A 176 20.21 10.93 -2.11
CA PRO A 176 18.91 10.57 -2.68
C PRO A 176 18.95 9.41 -3.67
N GLU A 177 20.12 9.15 -4.28
CA GLU A 177 20.35 8.04 -5.22
C GLU A 177 20.77 6.74 -4.50
N LYS A 178 20.83 6.75 -3.16
CA LYS A 178 21.27 5.62 -2.31
C LYS A 178 22.72 5.18 -2.61
N SER A 179 23.60 6.16 -2.88
CA SER A 179 25.03 5.92 -2.97
C SER A 179 25.61 5.43 -1.63
N ILE A 180 26.86 4.94 -1.66
CA ILE A 180 27.57 4.44 -0.48
C ILE A 180 27.85 5.57 0.52
N GLN A 181 28.19 6.76 0.00
CA GLN A 181 28.36 8.00 0.75
C GLN A 181 27.36 9.06 0.26
N ASP A 182 26.93 9.94 1.16
CA ASP A 182 25.92 10.96 0.87
C ASP A 182 26.40 12.02 -0.14
N PHE A 183 27.68 12.39 -0.08
CA PHE A 183 28.30 13.28 -1.05
C PHE A 183 29.55 12.66 -1.64
N GLN A 184 29.74 12.81 -2.94
CA GLN A 184 30.93 12.35 -3.64
C GLN A 184 31.23 13.23 -4.84
N TYR A 185 32.50 13.56 -5.01
CA TYR A 185 32.98 14.13 -6.25
C TYR A 185 34.46 13.84 -6.46
N SER A 186 34.83 13.36 -7.65
CA SER A 186 36.21 13.01 -8.00
C SER A 186 36.85 12.07 -6.96
N ASN A 187 37.79 12.55 -6.16
CA ASN A 187 38.55 11.75 -5.19
C ASN A 187 38.16 12.00 -3.73
N TRP A 188 37.03 12.66 -3.47
CA TRP A 188 36.54 12.85 -2.11
C TRP A 188 35.09 12.41 -1.94
N ALA A 189 34.76 12.00 -0.72
CA ALA A 189 33.39 11.73 -0.29
C ALA A 189 33.15 12.23 1.13
N VAL A 190 31.90 12.57 1.43
CA VAL A 190 31.44 12.94 2.77
C VAL A 190 30.24 12.07 3.11
N GLU A 191 30.32 11.41 4.26
CA GLU A 191 29.18 10.76 4.91
C GLU A 191 28.63 11.69 6.00
N VAL A 192 27.32 11.94 5.97
CA VAL A 192 26.60 12.80 6.90
C VAL A 192 25.88 11.94 7.94
N LYS A 193 26.27 12.06 9.20
CA LYS A 193 25.60 11.39 10.33
C LYS A 193 24.87 12.40 11.20
N THR A 194 23.75 11.98 11.76
CA THR A 194 23.00 12.75 12.76
C THR A 194 22.92 12.00 14.08
N THR A 195 23.01 12.69 15.21
CA THR A 195 22.86 12.09 16.54
C THR A 195 21.81 12.81 17.39
N HIS A 196 21.16 12.05 18.26
CA HIS A 196 20.17 12.53 19.22
C HIS A 196 20.57 12.04 20.63
N GLY A 197 20.93 12.93 21.53
CA GLY A 197 21.30 12.61 22.92
C GLY A 197 22.65 13.18 23.39
N ASN A 198 22.93 13.06 24.70
CA ASN A 198 24.13 13.63 25.35
C ASN A 198 25.42 12.81 25.16
N ASN A 199 25.36 11.60 24.57
CA ASN A 199 26.51 10.69 24.51
C ASN A 199 27.15 10.65 23.10
N HIS A 200 28.13 11.53 22.89
CA HIS A 200 28.76 11.78 21.58
C HIS A 200 29.93 10.83 21.25
N GLN A 201 30.10 9.74 22.00
CA GLN A 201 31.33 8.94 21.94
C GLN A 201 31.29 7.76 20.95
N LYS A 202 30.14 7.46 20.34
CA LYS A 202 30.01 6.32 19.41
C LYS A 202 29.17 6.69 18.19
N ILE A 203 29.69 6.41 17.01
CA ILE A 203 29.01 6.57 15.72
C ILE A 203 28.71 5.17 15.20
N HIS A 204 27.49 4.95 14.75
CA HIS A 204 27.13 3.71 14.08
C HIS A 204 27.46 3.82 12.58
N ILE A 205 28.26 2.89 12.08
CA ILE A 205 28.56 2.72 10.67
C ILE A 205 27.76 1.52 10.19
N THR A 206 26.83 1.75 9.27
CA THR A 206 25.87 0.72 8.83
C THR A 206 26.51 -0.28 7.86
N SER A 207 27.60 0.11 7.20
CA SER A 207 28.37 -0.75 6.31
C SER A 207 29.85 -0.36 6.32
N GLU A 208 30.73 -1.35 6.36
CA GLU A 208 32.18 -1.16 6.19
C GLU A 208 32.52 -0.46 4.87
N ARG A 209 31.68 -0.62 3.83
CA ARG A 209 31.85 0.08 2.54
C ARG A 209 31.84 1.59 2.66
N GLN A 210 31.21 2.14 3.71
CA GLN A 210 31.24 3.58 3.94
C GLN A 210 32.66 4.09 4.23
N LEU A 211 33.54 3.21 4.74
CA LEU A 211 34.94 3.47 5.09
C LEU A 211 35.93 3.02 4.01
N ASP A 212 35.44 2.45 2.90
CA ASP A 212 36.28 1.86 1.86
C ASP A 212 36.94 2.94 0.99
N ASP A 213 38.23 3.17 1.23
CA ASP A 213 39.06 4.16 0.55
C ASP A 213 39.72 3.64 -0.74
N THR A 214 39.43 2.40 -1.15
CA THR A 214 40.03 1.81 -2.36
C THR A 214 39.55 2.48 -3.65
N ILE A 215 38.35 3.06 -3.63
CA ILE A 215 37.73 3.77 -4.77
C ILE A 215 37.81 5.29 -4.59
N ILE A 216 37.79 5.79 -3.35
CA ILE A 216 37.76 7.21 -3.02
C ILE A 216 38.82 7.51 -1.96
N GLU A 217 39.86 8.24 -2.36
CA GLU A 217 41.05 8.48 -1.51
C GLU A 217 40.75 9.27 -0.22
N LYS A 218 39.75 10.16 -0.24
CA LYS A 218 39.47 11.09 0.87
C LYS A 218 38.04 10.96 1.35
N ILE A 219 37.84 10.21 2.43
CA ILE A 219 36.53 10.04 3.05
C ILE A 219 36.45 10.89 4.32
N PHE A 220 35.43 11.73 4.40
CA PHE A 220 35.15 12.58 5.55
C PHE A 220 33.83 12.17 6.22
N TYR A 221 33.76 12.32 7.53
CA TYR A 221 32.53 12.16 8.30
C TYR A 221 32.16 13.48 8.95
N THR A 222 30.92 13.90 8.76
CA THR A 222 30.35 15.04 9.50
C THR A 222 29.23 14.54 10.40
N ILE A 223 29.15 15.09 11.62
CA ILE A 223 28.16 14.68 12.60
C ILE A 223 27.40 15.91 13.07
N PHE A 224 26.10 15.94 12.79
CA PHE A 224 25.21 16.97 13.29
C PHE A 224 24.45 16.50 14.52
N ARG A 225 24.48 17.33 15.56
CA ARG A 225 23.63 17.16 16.72
C ARG A 225 22.29 17.81 16.44
N LEU A 226 21.22 17.03 16.46
CA LEU A 226 19.86 17.54 16.36
C LEU A 226 19.40 17.91 17.78
N MET A 227 18.99 19.17 17.97
CA MET A 227 18.45 19.69 19.23
C MET A 227 16.95 19.47 19.33
#